data_AF-A0A0Q4KXV6-F1
#
_entry.id   AF-A0A0Q4KXV6-F1
#
_cell.length_a   1.000
_cell.length_b   1.000
_cell.length_c   1.000
_cell.angle_alpha   90.00
_cell.angle_beta   90.00
_cell.angle_gamma   90.00
#
_symmetry.space_group_name_H-M   'P 1'
#
loop_
_entity.id
_entity.type
_entity.pdbx_description
1 polymer ?
#
loop_
_entity_poly.entity_id
_entity_poly.type
_entity_poly.pdbx_seq_one_letter_code
_entity_poly.pdbx_strand_id
1 'polypeptide(L)'
;MSLFPPASCPRLIVKIGSALIVDPDGSVRRDWLAGIAADIAERVRAGQQVAVVSSGAIALGARRLGLAKGGRASLEDAQAAAATGQIALSQTWADVLGAEGLTAAQMLVTLDDLEDRRRYLNAAATLDRLLSLNVVPVLNENDSVATAEIRFGDNDRLAARVAQAAGAQAVVLLSDIDGLYDRNPALPGAVHIPRVERIDAAITGMADGGSASGMGSGGMVSKIAAARIAAAAGAHLAIASGRIDRPLSTVARHTIFVAEKTAPARKAWLAGGLTARGTLHVDAGAAKALVGGASLLAAGTTAIDGDFARGDLVTIVAPDGGIARGLSEYDADDARRLIGHKRDDHAAILGYAPRSALVHRNHMALT
;
A
#
# COMPACT_ATOMS: atom_id res chain seq x y z
N MET A 1 -21.83 -1.78 -12.54
CA MET A 1 -21.13 -2.73 -11.64
C MET A 1 -20.33 -1.93 -10.63
N SER A 2 -20.24 -2.43 -9.39
CA SER A 2 -19.40 -1.80 -8.35
C SER A 2 -17.94 -1.80 -8.77
N LEU A 3 -17.21 -0.73 -8.42
CA LEU A 3 -15.80 -0.57 -8.71
C LEU A 3 -14.99 -1.68 -8.00
N PHE A 4 -14.17 -2.42 -8.76
CA PHE A 4 -13.31 -3.52 -8.28
C PHE A 4 -14.05 -4.52 -7.37
N PRO A 5 -14.94 -5.36 -7.94
CA PRO A 5 -15.75 -6.30 -7.15
C PRO A 5 -14.88 -7.40 -6.52
N PRO A 6 -15.28 -7.97 -5.37
CA PRO A 6 -14.53 -9.00 -4.64
C PRO A 6 -14.04 -10.17 -5.50
N ALA A 7 -14.88 -10.66 -6.42
CA ALA A 7 -14.59 -11.83 -7.25
C ALA A 7 -13.37 -11.66 -8.18
N SER A 8 -13.08 -10.44 -8.63
CA SER A 8 -11.93 -10.14 -9.53
C SER A 8 -10.85 -9.29 -8.86
N CYS A 9 -11.09 -8.83 -7.64
CA CYS A 9 -10.16 -8.02 -6.86
C CYS A 9 -10.12 -8.54 -5.40
N PRO A 10 -9.40 -9.62 -5.11
CA PRO A 10 -9.31 -10.16 -3.75
C PRO A 10 -8.78 -9.17 -2.69
N ARG A 11 -7.87 -8.26 -3.07
CA ARG A 11 -7.27 -7.24 -2.20
C ARG A 11 -7.44 -5.84 -2.78
N LEU A 12 -8.02 -4.95 -1.98
CA LEU A 12 -8.34 -3.57 -2.33
C LEU A 12 -7.73 -2.58 -1.34
N ILE A 13 -7.04 -1.55 -1.84
CA ILE A 13 -6.63 -0.39 -1.04
C ILE A 13 -7.60 0.76 -1.29
N VAL A 14 -8.13 1.35 -0.23
CA VAL A 14 -9.02 2.53 -0.32
C VAL A 14 -8.34 3.71 0.33
N LYS A 15 -8.00 4.73 -0.46
CA LYS A 15 -7.43 5.97 0.04
C LYS A 15 -8.52 7.00 0.22
N ILE A 16 -8.49 7.68 1.36
CA ILE A 16 -9.43 8.75 1.70
C ILE A 16 -8.66 10.03 2.03
N GLY A 17 -8.96 11.10 1.28
CA GLY A 17 -8.36 12.42 1.47
C GLY A 17 -8.93 13.17 2.68
N SER A 18 -8.15 14.11 3.23
CA SER A 18 -8.54 14.88 4.42
C SER A 18 -9.83 15.68 4.22
N ALA A 19 -10.06 16.20 3.01
CA ALA A 19 -11.25 16.96 2.65
C ALA A 19 -12.56 16.14 2.67
N LEU A 20 -12.47 14.80 2.71
CA LEU A 20 -13.62 13.92 2.85
C LEU A 20 -13.89 13.55 4.32
N ILE A 21 -12.89 13.66 5.19
CA ILE A 21 -12.95 13.20 6.58
C ILE A 21 -13.24 14.35 7.54
N VAL A 22 -12.70 15.53 7.26
CA VAL A 22 -12.75 16.68 8.18
C VAL A 22 -13.58 17.79 7.53
N ASP A 23 -14.64 18.21 8.22
CA ASP A 23 -15.45 19.34 7.81
C ASP A 23 -14.70 20.68 8.00
N PRO A 24 -15.14 21.76 7.32
CA PRO A 24 -14.52 23.09 7.47
C PRO A 24 -14.48 23.61 8.92
N ASP A 25 -15.43 23.16 9.76
CA ASP A 25 -15.48 23.50 11.18
C ASP A 25 -14.45 22.71 12.03
N GLY A 26 -13.79 21.71 11.45
CA GLY A 26 -12.80 20.86 12.09
C GLY A 26 -13.35 19.57 12.70
N SER A 27 -14.65 19.30 12.58
CA SER A 27 -15.27 18.06 13.04
C SER A 27 -15.00 16.91 12.07
N VAL A 28 -15.02 15.67 12.60
CA VAL A 28 -14.94 14.48 11.75
C VAL A 28 -16.32 14.19 11.17
N ARG A 29 -16.39 13.95 9.86
CA ARG A 29 -17.58 13.49 9.13
C ARG A 29 -17.92 12.04 9.49
N ARG A 30 -18.33 11.81 10.74
CA ARG A 30 -18.50 10.47 11.32
C ARG A 30 -19.54 9.64 10.58
N ASP A 31 -20.66 10.24 10.19
CA ASP A 31 -21.73 9.52 9.48
C ASP A 31 -21.28 9.06 8.09
N TRP A 32 -20.50 9.90 7.40
CA TRP A 32 -19.90 9.53 6.12
C TRP A 32 -18.88 8.40 6.28
N LEU A 33 -18.03 8.46 7.31
CA LEU A 33 -17.11 7.37 7.65
C LEU A 33 -17.84 6.07 8.03
N ALA A 34 -18.98 6.16 8.71
CA ALA A 34 -19.83 4.99 9.00
C ALA A 34 -20.37 4.37 7.71
N GLY A 35 -20.76 5.18 6.72
CA GLY A 35 -21.13 4.71 5.38
C GLY A 35 -19.98 3.98 4.66
N ILE A 36 -18.76 4.48 4.78
CA ILE A 36 -17.55 3.80 4.28
C ILE A 36 -17.31 2.48 5.03
N ALA A 37 -17.47 2.46 6.36
CA ALA A 37 -17.30 1.25 7.15
C ALA A 37 -18.31 0.17 6.73
N ALA A 38 -19.57 0.53 6.49
CA ALA A 38 -20.59 -0.37 5.97
C ALA A 38 -20.23 -0.94 4.58
N ASP A 39 -19.72 -0.10 3.68
CA ASP A 39 -19.20 -0.53 2.37
C ASP A 39 -18.05 -1.54 2.52
N ILE A 40 -17.09 -1.26 3.40
CA ILE A 40 -15.96 -2.15 3.69
C ILE A 40 -16.48 -3.47 4.27
N ALA A 41 -17.44 -3.43 5.18
CA ALA A 41 -18.02 -4.62 5.80
C ALA A 41 -18.74 -5.51 4.81
N GLU A 42 -19.50 -4.95 3.86
CA GLU A 42 -20.10 -5.72 2.77
C GLU A 42 -19.04 -6.42 1.90
N ARG A 43 -17.94 -5.74 1.59
CA ARG A 43 -16.83 -6.29 0.81
C ARG A 43 -16.08 -7.39 1.56
N VAL A 44 -15.79 -7.17 2.84
CA VAL A 44 -15.14 -8.16 3.71
C VAL A 44 -16.02 -9.40 3.88
N ARG A 45 -17.33 -9.22 4.10
CA ARG A 45 -18.30 -10.34 4.14
C ARG A 45 -18.33 -11.13 2.83
N ALA A 46 -18.08 -10.47 1.70
CA ALA A 46 -17.94 -11.10 0.38
C ALA A 46 -16.54 -11.68 0.10
N GLY A 47 -15.64 -11.72 1.10
CA GLY A 47 -14.32 -12.33 1.00
C GLY A 47 -13.22 -11.41 0.47
N GLN A 48 -13.49 -10.11 0.27
CA GLN A 48 -12.47 -9.14 -0.15
C GLN A 48 -11.65 -8.65 1.06
N GLN A 49 -10.33 -8.68 0.95
CA GLN A 49 -9.43 -8.10 1.93
C GLN A 49 -9.26 -6.60 1.62
N VAL A 50 -9.57 -5.72 2.58
CA VAL A 50 -9.55 -4.28 2.40
C VAL A 50 -8.60 -3.62 3.39
N ALA A 51 -7.78 -2.69 2.91
CA ALA A 51 -7.00 -1.78 3.75
C ALA A 51 -7.31 -0.33 3.39
N VAL A 52 -7.25 0.56 4.38
CA VAL A 52 -7.58 1.97 4.26
C VAL A 52 -6.30 2.80 4.40
N VAL A 53 -6.11 3.78 3.52
CA VAL A 53 -5.10 4.85 3.71
C VAL A 53 -5.84 6.14 4.01
N SER A 54 -5.81 6.57 5.27
CA SER A 54 -6.64 7.67 5.76
C SER A 54 -5.79 8.91 6.04
N SER A 55 -6.07 10.01 5.34
CA SER A 55 -5.55 11.33 5.72
C SER A 55 -6.37 11.94 6.88
N GLY A 56 -6.05 13.18 7.28
CA GLY A 56 -6.89 13.99 8.18
C GLY A 56 -6.31 14.26 9.57
N ALA A 57 -5.25 13.54 9.98
CA ALA A 57 -4.63 13.69 11.29
C ALA A 57 -4.19 15.14 11.59
N ILE A 58 -3.41 15.76 10.70
CA ILE A 58 -2.95 17.16 10.86
C ILE A 58 -4.15 18.11 11.03
N ALA A 59 -5.16 18.02 10.16
CA ALA A 59 -6.31 18.92 10.22
C ALA A 59 -7.09 18.80 11.55
N LEU A 60 -7.28 17.56 12.04
CA LEU A 60 -7.95 17.29 13.30
C LEU A 60 -7.15 17.79 14.50
N GLY A 61 -5.84 17.51 14.54
CA GLY A 61 -5.01 17.91 15.67
C GLY A 61 -4.76 19.41 15.70
N ALA A 62 -4.60 20.06 14.54
CA ALA A 62 -4.43 21.51 14.46
C ALA A 62 -5.57 22.25 15.14
N ARG A 63 -6.81 21.80 14.91
CA ARG A 63 -7.99 22.40 15.54
C ARG A 63 -8.03 22.16 17.05
N ARG A 64 -7.69 20.95 17.50
CA ARG A 64 -7.61 20.61 18.93
C ARG A 64 -6.56 21.41 19.68
N LEU A 65 -5.45 21.71 19.00
CA LEU A 65 -4.34 22.48 19.56
C LEU A 65 -4.48 24.00 19.34
N GLY A 66 -5.49 24.46 18.60
CA GLY A 66 -5.65 25.88 18.27
C GLY A 66 -4.57 26.44 17.34
N LEU A 67 -3.91 25.59 16.54
CA LEU A 67 -2.81 25.98 15.66
C LEU A 67 -3.31 26.71 14.40
N ALA A 68 -2.61 27.78 14.03
CA ALA A 68 -2.91 28.57 12.84
C ALA A 68 -2.66 27.79 11.54
N LYS A 69 -3.23 28.28 10.42
CA LYS A 69 -3.05 27.71 9.08
C LYS A 69 -3.34 26.19 8.99
N GLY A 70 -4.26 25.69 9.82
CA GLY A 70 -4.59 24.26 9.87
C GLY A 70 -3.42 23.38 10.33
N GLY A 71 -2.55 23.92 11.20
CA GLY A 71 -1.40 23.20 11.75
C GLY A 71 -0.22 23.09 10.80
N ARG A 72 -0.21 23.84 9.70
CA ARG A 72 0.89 23.82 8.71
C ARG A 72 1.66 25.14 8.68
N ALA A 73 1.68 25.87 9.79
CA ALA A 73 2.45 27.11 9.87
C ALA A 73 3.96 26.86 9.99
N SER A 74 4.37 25.75 10.60
CA SER A 74 5.74 25.24 10.61
C SER A 74 5.76 23.70 10.51
N LEU A 75 6.96 23.12 10.44
CA LEU A 75 7.16 21.67 10.48
C LEU A 75 6.69 21.09 11.82
N GLU A 76 7.10 21.75 12.91
CA GLU A 76 6.81 21.36 14.29
C GLU A 76 5.30 21.41 14.57
N ASP A 77 4.62 22.45 14.09
CA ASP A 77 3.16 22.55 14.16
C ASP A 77 2.48 21.39 13.44
N ALA A 78 2.97 21.00 12.27
CA ALA A 78 2.39 19.91 11.48
C ALA A 78 2.59 18.56 12.18
N GLN A 79 3.78 18.33 12.73
CA GLN A 79 4.11 17.11 13.48
C GLN A 79 3.30 17.01 14.78
N ALA A 80 3.17 18.11 15.53
CA ALA A 80 2.38 18.17 16.77
C ALA A 80 0.88 17.97 16.48
N ALA A 81 0.38 18.61 15.43
CA ALA A 81 -0.98 18.42 14.94
C ALA A 81 -1.22 16.98 14.48
N ALA A 82 -0.31 16.38 13.72
CA ALA A 82 -0.45 14.98 13.30
C ALA A 82 -0.49 14.03 14.49
N ALA A 83 0.44 14.16 15.44
CA ALA A 83 0.49 13.31 16.64
C ALA A 83 -0.83 13.38 17.43
N THR A 84 -1.35 14.60 17.62
CA THR A 84 -2.59 14.83 18.36
C THR A 84 -3.82 14.32 17.61
N GLY A 85 -3.92 14.60 16.32
CA GLY A 85 -5.08 14.24 15.52
C GLY A 85 -5.11 12.76 15.11
N GLN A 86 -3.96 12.09 15.06
CA GLN A 86 -3.89 10.66 14.76
C GLN A 86 -4.62 9.81 15.80
N ILE A 87 -4.57 10.20 17.08
CA ILE A 87 -5.35 9.53 18.15
C ILE A 87 -6.84 9.62 17.85
N ALA A 88 -7.33 10.82 17.53
CA ALA A 88 -8.73 11.07 17.21
C ALA A 88 -9.22 10.29 15.97
N LEU A 89 -8.41 10.33 14.91
CA LEU A 89 -8.70 9.66 13.66
C LEU A 89 -8.77 8.14 13.86
N SER A 90 -7.83 7.59 14.64
CA SER A 90 -7.76 6.16 14.90
C SER A 90 -8.91 5.67 15.77
N GLN A 91 -9.29 6.44 16.79
CA GLN A 91 -10.48 6.14 17.59
C GLN A 91 -11.73 6.14 16.72
N THR A 92 -11.88 7.14 15.85
CA THR A 92 -13.07 7.21 14.98
C THR A 92 -13.15 6.01 14.05
N TRP A 93 -12.02 5.61 13.42
CA TRP A 93 -11.97 4.41 12.59
C TRP A 93 -12.28 3.13 13.36
N ALA A 94 -11.71 2.97 14.55
CA ALA A 94 -11.97 1.82 15.41
C ALA A 94 -13.46 1.72 15.77
N ASP A 95 -14.10 2.85 16.09
CA ASP A 95 -15.53 2.90 16.45
C ASP A 95 -16.42 2.52 15.26
N VAL A 96 -16.21 3.14 14.08
CA VAL A 96 -17.09 2.90 12.91
C VAL A 96 -16.91 1.51 12.32
N LEU A 97 -15.68 0.97 12.30
CA LEU A 97 -15.43 -0.41 11.88
C LEU A 97 -15.95 -1.40 12.92
N GLY A 98 -15.77 -1.11 14.21
CA GLY A 98 -16.27 -1.94 15.30
C GLY A 98 -17.80 -2.07 15.31
N ALA A 99 -18.52 -1.00 14.95
CA ALA A 99 -19.98 -1.04 14.78
C ALA A 99 -20.43 -2.02 13.69
N GLU A 100 -19.57 -2.30 12.70
CA GLU A 100 -19.80 -3.28 11.63
C GLU A 100 -19.23 -4.68 11.96
N GLY A 101 -18.74 -4.89 13.18
CA GLY A 101 -18.11 -6.14 13.61
C GLY A 101 -16.70 -6.37 13.07
N LEU A 102 -16.04 -5.32 12.55
CA LEU A 102 -14.69 -5.39 12.01
C LEU A 102 -13.68 -4.89 13.04
N THR A 103 -12.51 -5.53 13.07
CA THR A 103 -11.37 -5.05 13.87
C THR A 103 -10.52 -4.11 13.02
N ALA A 104 -10.23 -2.91 13.53
CA ALA A 104 -9.27 -1.99 12.94
C ALA A 104 -7.85 -2.25 13.48
N ALA A 105 -6.82 -2.09 12.65
CA ALA A 105 -5.43 -2.06 13.12
C ALA A 105 -4.70 -0.84 12.55
N GLN A 106 -4.12 -0.02 13.42
CA GLN A 106 -3.32 1.12 13.00
C GLN A 106 -1.96 0.66 12.47
N MET A 107 -1.54 1.24 11.35
CA MET A 107 -0.14 1.21 10.92
C MET A 107 0.29 2.62 10.52
N LEU A 108 1.40 3.09 11.08
CA LEU A 108 2.04 4.33 10.67
C LEU A 108 3.34 3.99 9.95
N VAL A 109 3.49 4.52 8.74
CA VAL A 109 4.64 4.26 7.87
C VAL A 109 5.05 5.57 7.20
N THR A 110 6.31 5.69 6.83
CA THR A 110 6.75 6.74 5.92
C THR A 110 6.87 6.21 4.49
N LEU A 111 6.89 7.10 3.49
CA LEU A 111 7.27 6.70 2.14
C LEU A 111 8.65 6.02 2.11
N ASP A 112 9.62 6.52 2.90
CA ASP A 112 10.96 5.96 3.02
C ASP A 112 10.97 4.53 3.59
N ASP A 113 10.01 4.18 4.45
CA ASP A 113 9.84 2.81 4.94
C ASP A 113 9.40 1.84 3.85
N LEU A 114 8.70 2.34 2.82
CA LEU A 114 8.21 1.55 1.69
C LEU A 114 9.17 1.57 0.50
N GLU A 115 10.20 2.42 0.52
CA GLU A 115 11.25 2.48 -0.49
C GLU A 115 12.54 1.76 -0.06
N ASP A 116 12.82 1.72 1.26
CA ASP A 116 13.87 0.86 1.82
C ASP A 116 13.43 -0.60 1.87
N ARG A 117 14.26 -1.52 1.34
CA ARG A 117 13.90 -2.93 1.24
C ARG A 117 13.66 -3.61 2.58
N ARG A 118 14.51 -3.36 3.57
CA ARG A 118 14.43 -4.06 4.87
C ARG A 118 13.20 -3.61 5.64
N ARG A 119 12.91 -2.31 5.61
CA ARG A 119 11.71 -1.71 6.22
C ARG A 119 10.46 -2.12 5.44
N TYR A 120 10.52 -2.14 4.11
CA TYR A 120 9.44 -2.62 3.25
C TYR A 120 9.04 -4.05 3.59
N LEU A 121 10.00 -4.97 3.75
CA LEU A 121 9.70 -6.36 4.10
C LEU A 121 8.96 -6.47 5.45
N ASN A 122 9.29 -5.63 6.43
CA ASN A 122 8.57 -5.59 7.70
C ASN A 122 7.13 -5.07 7.54
N ALA A 123 6.95 -3.97 6.80
CA ALA A 123 5.64 -3.38 6.54
C ALA A 123 4.74 -4.37 5.76
N ALA A 124 5.27 -4.98 4.70
CA ALA A 124 4.56 -5.95 3.87
C ALA A 124 4.16 -7.20 4.67
N ALA A 125 5.07 -7.76 5.50
CA ALA A 125 4.76 -8.92 6.33
C ALA A 125 3.68 -8.63 7.38
N THR A 126 3.75 -7.46 8.02
CA THR A 126 2.73 -7.02 9.00
C THR A 126 1.38 -6.84 8.31
N LEU A 127 1.36 -6.16 7.16
CA LEU A 127 0.14 -5.92 6.40
C LEU A 127 -0.50 -7.23 5.92
N ASP A 128 0.28 -8.15 5.35
CA ASP A 128 -0.22 -9.47 4.92
C ASP A 128 -0.78 -10.27 6.11
N ARG A 129 -0.12 -10.20 7.28
CA ARG A 129 -0.61 -10.87 8.48
C ARG A 129 -1.95 -10.29 8.96
N LEU A 130 -2.09 -8.98 9.04
CA LEU A 130 -3.34 -8.33 9.44
C LEU A 130 -4.48 -8.70 8.50
N LEU A 131 -4.25 -8.62 7.18
CA LEU A 131 -5.25 -8.99 6.18
C LEU A 131 -5.63 -10.49 6.28
N SER A 132 -4.67 -11.38 6.58
CA SER A 132 -4.94 -12.81 6.79
C SER A 132 -5.80 -13.12 8.03
N LEU A 133 -5.84 -12.19 8.98
CA LEU A 133 -6.65 -12.28 10.20
C LEU A 133 -8.03 -11.63 10.04
N ASN A 134 -8.41 -11.23 8.82
CA ASN A 134 -9.63 -10.47 8.53
C ASN A 134 -9.74 -9.14 9.31
N VAL A 135 -8.60 -8.58 9.72
CA VAL A 135 -8.50 -7.23 10.28
C VAL A 135 -8.47 -6.24 9.12
N VAL A 136 -9.06 -5.05 9.32
CA VAL A 136 -8.97 -3.91 8.37
C VAL A 136 -7.80 -3.01 8.81
N PRO A 137 -6.66 -3.03 8.11
CA PRO A 137 -5.56 -2.12 8.39
C PRO A 137 -5.96 -0.69 8.01
N VAL A 138 -5.74 0.25 8.93
CA VAL A 138 -5.91 1.69 8.72
C VAL A 138 -4.54 2.33 8.80
N LEU A 139 -4.02 2.69 7.63
CA LEU A 139 -2.70 3.24 7.44
C LEU A 139 -2.75 4.77 7.32
N ASN A 140 -1.74 5.44 7.85
CA ASN A 140 -1.45 6.84 7.56
C ASN A 140 0.07 7.07 7.52
N GLU A 141 0.48 8.20 6.95
CA GLU A 141 1.87 8.63 7.02
C GLU A 141 2.25 8.85 8.50
N ASN A 142 3.46 8.42 8.89
CA ASN A 142 4.00 8.73 10.22
C ASN A 142 4.55 10.17 10.25
N ASP A 143 3.63 11.13 10.11
CA ASP A 143 3.94 12.55 9.99
C ASP A 143 4.81 13.07 11.15
N SER A 144 4.72 12.48 12.36
CA SER A 144 5.49 12.89 13.54
C SER A 144 6.99 12.65 13.44
N VAL A 145 7.44 11.79 12.52
CA VAL A 145 8.86 11.50 12.27
C VAL A 145 9.26 11.79 10.82
N ALA A 146 8.32 12.27 10.00
CA ALA A 146 8.58 12.67 8.62
C ALA A 146 9.33 14.01 8.58
N THR A 147 10.28 14.14 7.65
CA THR A 147 11.07 15.36 7.45
C THR A 147 10.45 16.28 6.40
N ALA A 148 10.90 17.54 6.35
CA ALA A 148 10.39 18.53 5.40
C ALA A 148 10.68 18.19 3.92
N GLU A 149 11.69 17.36 3.62
CA GLU A 149 11.95 16.87 2.26
C GLU A 149 10.85 15.93 1.76
N ILE A 150 10.15 15.26 2.68
CA ILE A 150 8.98 14.45 2.40
C ILE A 150 7.78 15.39 2.40
N ARG A 151 7.22 15.67 1.21
CA ARG A 151 6.01 16.50 1.11
C ARG A 151 4.91 15.91 1.99
N PHE A 152 4.53 16.62 3.04
CA PHE A 152 3.43 16.25 3.92
C PHE A 152 2.18 15.82 3.13
N GLY A 153 1.68 14.63 3.43
CA GLY A 153 0.36 14.19 3.02
C GLY A 153 0.19 13.89 1.53
N ASP A 154 1.19 13.32 0.85
CA ASP A 154 0.97 12.62 -0.43
C ASP A 154 0.47 11.18 -0.19
N ASN A 155 -0.67 11.06 0.50
CA ASN A 155 -1.27 9.77 0.79
C ASN A 155 -1.75 9.05 -0.50
N ASP A 156 -1.81 9.73 -1.64
CA ASP A 156 -2.09 9.11 -2.93
C ASP A 156 -0.93 8.18 -3.31
N ARG A 157 0.32 8.66 -3.25
CA ARG A 157 1.52 7.82 -3.44
C ARG A 157 1.65 6.75 -2.37
N LEU A 158 1.38 7.10 -1.11
CA LEU A 158 1.41 6.13 0.00
C LEU A 158 0.45 4.97 -0.31
N ALA A 159 -0.78 5.25 -0.74
CA ALA A 159 -1.74 4.20 -1.09
C ALA A 159 -1.27 3.29 -2.23
N ALA A 160 -0.60 3.84 -3.25
CA ALA A 160 -0.01 3.03 -4.31
C ALA A 160 1.14 2.14 -3.80
N ARG A 161 1.99 2.64 -2.89
CA ARG A 161 3.06 1.85 -2.25
C ARG A 161 2.52 0.80 -1.29
N VAL A 162 1.47 1.11 -0.54
CA VAL A 162 0.76 0.15 0.31
C VAL A 162 0.12 -0.95 -0.54
N ALA A 163 -0.43 -0.62 -1.71
CA ALA A 163 -0.96 -1.60 -2.65
C ALA A 163 0.13 -2.55 -3.17
N GLN A 164 1.31 -2.00 -3.48
CA GLN A 164 2.49 -2.79 -3.84
C GLN A 164 2.88 -3.75 -2.69
N ALA A 165 3.01 -3.24 -1.45
CA ALA A 165 3.36 -4.02 -0.27
C ALA A 165 2.32 -5.12 0.06
N ALA A 166 1.04 -4.82 -0.10
CA ALA A 166 -0.06 -5.75 0.09
C ALA A 166 -0.20 -6.78 -1.04
N GLY A 167 0.43 -6.56 -2.20
CA GLY A 167 0.13 -7.30 -3.42
C GLY A 167 -1.35 -7.15 -3.82
N ALA A 168 -1.90 -5.94 -3.67
CA ALA A 168 -3.30 -5.64 -3.99
C ALA A 168 -3.55 -5.60 -5.50
N GLN A 169 -4.76 -5.94 -5.93
CA GLN A 169 -5.15 -5.89 -7.35
C GLN A 169 -5.63 -4.50 -7.76
N ALA A 170 -6.08 -3.69 -6.79
CA ALA A 170 -6.54 -2.35 -7.09
C ALA A 170 -6.38 -1.36 -5.93
N VAL A 171 -6.36 -0.07 -6.30
CA VAL A 171 -6.43 1.09 -5.43
C VAL A 171 -7.61 1.97 -5.84
N VAL A 172 -8.39 2.43 -4.87
CA VAL A 172 -9.42 3.47 -5.08
C VAL A 172 -8.99 4.73 -4.35
N LEU A 173 -8.73 5.80 -5.09
CA LEU A 173 -8.53 7.13 -4.55
C LEU A 173 -9.88 7.84 -4.49
N LEU A 174 -10.48 7.89 -3.29
CA LEU A 174 -11.66 8.71 -3.05
C LEU A 174 -11.23 10.18 -2.90
N SER A 175 -11.75 11.03 -3.78
CA SER A 175 -11.42 12.46 -3.85
C SER A 175 -12.67 13.34 -3.91
N ASP A 176 -12.45 14.65 -3.86
CA ASP A 176 -13.41 15.69 -4.20
C ASP A 176 -13.69 15.83 -5.71
N ILE A 177 -12.95 15.11 -6.55
CA ILE A 177 -13.12 15.00 -8.01
C ILE A 177 -13.52 13.56 -8.37
N ASP A 178 -14.31 13.41 -9.43
CA ASP A 178 -14.85 12.13 -9.90
C ASP A 178 -14.00 11.45 -11.00
N GLY A 179 -12.81 11.98 -11.31
CA GLY A 179 -11.94 11.38 -12.32
C GLY A 179 -10.88 12.34 -12.88
N LEU A 180 -10.19 11.88 -13.91
CA LEU A 180 -9.32 12.66 -14.79
C LEU A 180 -10.16 13.32 -15.89
N TYR A 181 -9.79 14.54 -16.24
CA TYR A 181 -10.37 15.30 -17.34
C TYR A 181 -9.25 15.71 -18.31
N ASP A 182 -9.61 15.95 -19.57
CA ASP A 182 -8.68 16.43 -20.60
C ASP A 182 -8.10 17.83 -20.32
N ARG A 183 -8.74 18.59 -19.43
CA ARG A 183 -8.34 19.89 -18.89
C ARG A 183 -8.95 20.09 -17.51
N ASN A 184 -8.67 21.22 -16.85
CA ASN A 184 -9.28 21.54 -15.56
C ASN A 184 -10.83 21.48 -15.65
N PRO A 185 -11.51 20.65 -14.82
CA PRO A 185 -12.96 20.46 -14.89
C PRO A 185 -13.79 21.71 -14.55
N ALA A 186 -13.17 22.74 -13.97
CA ALA A 186 -13.79 24.04 -13.76
C ALA A 186 -13.93 24.86 -15.07
N LEU A 187 -13.23 24.48 -16.14
CA LEU A 187 -13.30 25.15 -17.43
C LEU A 187 -14.46 24.60 -18.28
N PRO A 188 -15.20 25.46 -19.01
CA PRO A 188 -16.24 25.02 -19.93
C PRO A 188 -15.72 24.01 -20.97
N GLY A 189 -16.50 22.95 -21.21
CA GLY A 189 -16.18 21.93 -22.21
C GLY A 189 -15.12 20.90 -21.80
N ALA A 190 -14.72 20.86 -20.51
CA ALA A 190 -13.86 19.80 -20.02
C ALA A 190 -14.52 18.41 -20.19
N VAL A 191 -13.77 17.47 -20.75
CA VAL A 191 -14.25 16.12 -21.06
C VAL A 191 -13.62 15.12 -20.09
N HIS A 192 -14.47 14.35 -19.43
CA HIS A 192 -14.04 13.30 -18.51
C HIS A 192 -13.41 12.12 -19.26
N ILE A 193 -12.32 11.59 -18.72
CA ILE A 193 -11.59 10.44 -19.26
C ILE A 193 -11.93 9.21 -18.41
N PRO A 194 -12.78 8.28 -18.88
CA PRO A 194 -13.23 7.14 -18.06
C PRO A 194 -12.16 6.07 -17.86
N ARG A 195 -11.20 5.96 -18.77
CA ARG A 195 -10.22 4.88 -18.78
C ARG A 195 -8.90 5.32 -19.40
N VAL A 196 -7.81 4.98 -18.74
CA VAL A 196 -6.44 5.26 -19.15
C VAL A 196 -5.67 3.94 -19.25
N GLU A 197 -5.45 3.47 -20.47
CA GLU A 197 -4.71 2.22 -20.73
C GLU A 197 -3.19 2.38 -20.50
N ARG A 198 -2.65 3.58 -20.74
CA ARG A 198 -1.23 3.89 -20.60
C ARG A 198 -1.03 5.35 -20.18
N ILE A 199 -0.12 5.57 -19.24
CA ILE A 199 0.22 6.92 -18.74
C ILE A 199 1.42 7.46 -19.53
N ASP A 200 1.13 8.11 -20.66
CA ASP A 200 2.13 8.78 -21.50
C ASP A 200 2.24 10.29 -21.20
N ALA A 201 2.99 11.01 -22.04
CA ALA A 201 3.20 12.45 -21.89
C ALA A 201 1.89 13.26 -22.01
N ALA A 202 0.93 12.81 -22.82
CA ALA A 202 -0.35 13.49 -22.97
C ALA A 202 -1.18 13.38 -21.68
N ILE A 203 -1.28 12.17 -21.11
CA ILE A 203 -1.96 11.94 -19.83
C ILE A 203 -1.27 12.73 -18.70
N THR A 204 0.07 12.76 -18.70
CA THR A 204 0.83 13.52 -17.71
C THR A 204 0.57 15.02 -17.83
N GLY A 205 0.53 15.56 -19.06
CA GLY A 205 0.26 16.98 -19.31
C GLY A 205 -1.17 17.42 -18.95
N MET A 206 -2.14 16.50 -18.85
CA MET A 206 -3.49 16.82 -18.35
C MET A 206 -3.49 17.18 -16.86
N ALA A 207 -2.46 16.80 -16.11
CA ALA A 207 -2.30 17.14 -14.70
C ALA A 207 -1.89 18.60 -14.47
N ASP A 208 -1.30 19.25 -15.49
CA ASP A 208 -0.56 20.51 -15.38
C ASP A 208 -1.45 21.77 -15.53
N GLY A 209 -2.78 21.61 -15.52
CA GLY A 209 -3.71 22.73 -15.41
C GLY A 209 -3.82 23.22 -13.97
N GLY A 210 -3.16 24.34 -13.65
CA GLY A 210 -3.07 24.97 -12.32
C GLY A 210 -4.25 24.67 -11.38
N SER A 211 -3.95 23.99 -10.26
CA SER A 211 -4.93 23.65 -9.24
C SER A 211 -5.53 24.91 -8.61
N ALA A 212 -6.85 25.08 -8.72
CA ALA A 212 -7.56 26.24 -8.17
C ALA A 212 -7.68 26.24 -6.63
N SER A 213 -7.29 25.18 -5.93
CA SER A 213 -7.70 24.97 -4.53
C SER A 213 -6.65 25.27 -3.45
N GLY A 214 -5.39 25.58 -3.78
CA GLY A 214 -4.40 26.21 -2.87
C GLY A 214 -4.08 25.54 -1.51
N MET A 215 -4.76 24.46 -1.11
CA MET A 215 -4.73 23.90 0.26
C MET A 215 -4.62 22.36 0.32
N GLY A 216 -4.55 21.68 -0.83
CA GLY A 216 -4.36 20.22 -0.89
C GLY A 216 -2.98 19.84 -1.40
N SER A 217 -2.22 19.07 -0.61
CA SER A 217 -0.98 18.40 -1.04
C SER A 217 -1.19 17.33 -2.14
N GLY A 218 -2.45 16.99 -2.46
CA GLY A 218 -2.84 15.89 -3.37
C GLY A 218 -3.65 16.33 -4.59
N GLY A 219 -3.01 17.06 -5.51
CA GLY A 219 -3.60 17.43 -6.82
C GLY A 219 -3.63 16.29 -7.83
N MET A 220 -4.07 16.57 -9.07
CA MET A 220 -4.12 15.57 -10.15
C MET A 220 -2.73 15.00 -10.49
N VAL A 221 -1.67 15.81 -10.36
CA VAL A 221 -0.27 15.37 -10.52
C VAL A 221 0.08 14.21 -9.57
N SER A 222 -0.28 14.33 -8.29
CA SER A 222 -0.02 13.29 -7.28
C SER A 222 -0.85 12.03 -7.55
N LYS A 223 -2.11 12.18 -8.00
CA LYS A 223 -2.97 11.04 -8.41
C LYS A 223 -2.42 10.29 -9.62
N ILE A 224 -1.90 10.99 -10.63
CA ILE A 224 -1.25 10.36 -11.78
C ILE A 224 0.08 9.69 -11.38
N ALA A 225 0.85 10.28 -10.47
CA ALA A 225 2.05 9.65 -9.92
C ALA A 225 1.70 8.35 -9.18
N ALA A 226 0.67 8.37 -8.34
CA ALA A 226 0.13 7.18 -7.67
C ALA A 226 -0.36 6.13 -8.68
N ALA A 227 -1.07 6.55 -9.73
CA ALA A 227 -1.52 5.67 -10.80
C ALA A 227 -0.35 4.97 -11.50
N ARG A 228 0.75 5.68 -11.73
CA ARG A 228 1.98 5.12 -12.31
C ARG A 228 2.62 4.08 -11.40
N ILE A 229 2.72 4.35 -10.10
CA ILE A 229 3.25 3.40 -9.11
C ILE A 229 2.37 2.14 -9.06
N ALA A 230 1.05 2.31 -8.95
CA ALA A 230 0.10 1.20 -8.89
C ALA A 230 0.14 0.35 -10.17
N ALA A 231 0.07 0.99 -11.34
CA ALA A 231 0.05 0.29 -12.63
C ALA A 231 1.33 -0.55 -12.84
N ALA A 232 2.50 0.00 -12.49
CA ALA A 232 3.78 -0.68 -12.58
C ALA A 232 3.90 -1.86 -11.59
N ALA A 233 3.22 -1.77 -10.44
CA ALA A 233 3.09 -2.86 -9.46
C ALA A 233 2.06 -3.93 -9.87
N GLY A 234 1.35 -3.73 -10.99
CA GLY A 234 0.31 -4.65 -11.47
C GLY A 234 -1.06 -4.42 -10.83
N ALA A 235 -1.28 -3.27 -10.17
CA ALA A 235 -2.56 -2.90 -9.57
C ALA A 235 -3.28 -1.85 -10.44
N HIS A 236 -4.59 -2.03 -10.62
CA HIS A 236 -5.44 -0.97 -11.19
C HIS A 236 -5.54 0.19 -10.21
N LEU A 237 -5.71 1.41 -10.70
CA LEU A 237 -6.03 2.55 -9.84
C LEU A 237 -7.26 3.25 -10.36
N ALA A 238 -8.22 3.54 -9.48
CA ALA A 238 -9.37 4.35 -9.81
C ALA A 238 -9.34 5.68 -9.06
N ILE A 239 -9.72 6.76 -9.74
CA ILE A 239 -10.09 8.03 -9.11
C ILE A 239 -11.60 8.11 -9.16
N ALA A 240 -12.24 8.26 -7.99
CA ALA A 240 -13.68 8.34 -7.86
C ALA A 240 -14.07 9.39 -6.81
N SER A 241 -15.28 9.92 -6.94
CA SER A 241 -15.81 10.88 -5.96
C SER A 241 -16.10 10.19 -4.63
N GLY A 242 -15.54 10.73 -3.56
CA GLY A 242 -15.92 10.40 -2.18
C GLY A 242 -17.00 11.30 -1.62
N ARG A 243 -17.55 12.26 -2.38
CA ARG A 243 -18.60 13.19 -1.89
C ARG A 243 -19.99 12.56 -1.83
N ILE A 244 -20.15 11.38 -2.40
CA ILE A 244 -21.40 10.63 -2.39
C ILE A 244 -21.46 9.72 -1.15
N ASP A 245 -22.68 9.35 -0.77
CA ASP A 245 -22.89 8.34 0.26
C ASP A 245 -22.51 6.96 -0.29
N ARG A 246 -21.85 6.17 0.57
CA ARG A 246 -21.46 4.79 0.28
C ARG A 246 -20.72 4.65 -1.07
N PRO A 247 -19.60 5.38 -1.29
CA PRO A 247 -18.96 5.51 -2.60
C PRO A 247 -18.35 4.22 -3.15
N LEU A 248 -18.15 3.17 -2.35
CA LEU A 248 -17.65 1.90 -2.86
C LEU A 248 -18.78 0.99 -3.36
N SER A 249 -20.01 1.15 -2.86
CA SER A 249 -21.19 0.40 -3.30
C SER A 249 -22.03 1.17 -4.32
N THR A 250 -22.01 2.50 -4.28
CA THR A 250 -22.72 3.37 -5.23
C THR A 250 -21.99 3.42 -6.58
N VAL A 251 -22.70 3.12 -7.67
CA VAL A 251 -22.16 3.24 -9.03
C VAL A 251 -22.12 4.72 -9.42
N ALA A 252 -20.90 5.26 -9.52
CA ALA A 252 -20.66 6.63 -9.92
C ALA A 252 -19.59 6.72 -11.01
N ARG A 253 -19.48 7.91 -11.60
CA ARG A 253 -18.41 8.24 -12.56
C ARG A 253 -17.05 8.12 -11.89
N HIS A 254 -16.09 7.59 -12.63
CA HIS A 254 -14.72 7.36 -12.20
C HIS A 254 -13.78 7.26 -13.41
N THR A 255 -12.49 7.47 -13.18
CA THR A 255 -11.42 7.12 -14.12
C THR A 255 -10.69 5.89 -13.63
N ILE A 256 -10.52 4.87 -14.48
CA ILE A 256 -9.63 3.72 -14.21
C ILE A 256 -8.33 3.84 -14.99
N PHE A 257 -7.21 3.79 -14.27
CA PHE A 257 -5.88 3.54 -14.78
C PHE A 257 -5.61 2.04 -14.76
N VAL A 258 -5.20 1.50 -15.90
CA VAL A 258 -5.10 0.07 -16.13
C VAL A 258 -3.73 -0.43 -15.68
N ALA A 259 -3.70 -1.56 -14.97
CA ALA A 259 -2.47 -2.23 -14.57
C ALA A 259 -1.68 -2.70 -15.80
N GLU A 260 -0.36 -2.67 -15.71
CA GLU A 260 0.50 -3.23 -16.75
C GLU A 260 0.41 -4.77 -16.76
N LYS A 261 0.18 -5.36 -17.94
CA LYS A 261 -0.08 -6.82 -18.09
C LYS A 261 1.08 -7.70 -17.61
N THR A 262 2.29 -7.26 -17.86
CA THR A 262 3.49 -7.75 -17.18
C THR A 262 3.73 -6.75 -16.08
N ALA A 263 3.71 -7.12 -14.79
CA ALA A 263 4.00 -6.19 -13.68
C ALA A 263 5.53 -5.98 -13.59
N PRO A 264 6.13 -5.16 -14.48
CA PRO A 264 7.55 -5.22 -14.74
C PRO A 264 8.28 -4.57 -13.59
N ALA A 265 7.67 -3.67 -12.80
CA ALA A 265 8.30 -3.01 -11.68
C ALA A 265 8.29 -3.85 -10.41
N ARG A 266 7.33 -4.75 -10.17
CA ARG A 266 7.50 -5.76 -9.10
C ARG A 266 8.61 -6.72 -9.48
N LYS A 267 8.60 -7.21 -10.72
CA LYS A 267 9.67 -8.05 -11.26
C LYS A 267 11.01 -7.32 -11.33
N ALA A 268 11.07 -6.03 -11.66
CA ALA A 268 12.29 -5.23 -11.78
C ALA A 268 12.72 -4.58 -10.46
N TRP A 269 11.85 -4.41 -9.48
CA TRP A 269 12.29 -4.10 -8.11
C TRP A 269 12.94 -5.33 -7.48
N LEU A 270 12.43 -6.53 -7.83
CA LEU A 270 13.04 -7.82 -7.48
C LEU A 270 14.24 -8.18 -8.36
N ALA A 271 14.27 -7.84 -9.66
CA ALA A 271 15.28 -8.31 -10.62
C ALA A 271 16.19 -7.21 -11.19
N GLY A 272 15.86 -5.94 -11.01
CA GLY A 272 16.48 -4.81 -11.68
C GLY A 272 17.79 -4.39 -11.02
N GLY A 273 18.85 -4.45 -11.83
CA GLY A 273 20.09 -3.69 -11.62
C GLY A 273 21.04 -4.19 -10.54
N LEU A 274 20.72 -5.27 -9.83
CA LEU A 274 21.57 -5.80 -8.77
C LEU A 274 22.14 -7.17 -9.10
N THR A 275 23.45 -7.25 -8.94
CA THR A 275 24.16 -8.49 -8.75
C THR A 275 23.53 -9.18 -7.54
N ALA A 276 22.98 -10.39 -7.75
CA ALA A 276 22.54 -11.23 -6.65
C ALA A 276 23.71 -11.39 -5.66
N ARG A 277 23.42 -11.20 -4.37
CA ARG A 277 24.43 -11.23 -3.30
C ARG A 277 24.68 -12.66 -2.79
N GLY A 278 23.76 -13.57 -3.10
CA GLY A 278 23.91 -15.00 -2.81
C GLY A 278 23.00 -15.88 -3.65
N THR A 279 23.18 -17.17 -3.46
CA THR A 279 22.44 -18.24 -4.15
C THR A 279 21.88 -19.22 -3.12
N LEU A 280 20.58 -19.52 -3.22
CA LEU A 280 19.90 -20.55 -2.45
C LEU A 280 19.67 -21.75 -3.36
N HIS A 281 20.32 -22.88 -3.05
CA HIS A 281 20.09 -24.14 -3.75
C HIS A 281 18.91 -24.86 -3.10
N VAL A 282 18.04 -25.44 -3.92
CA VAL A 282 16.81 -26.08 -3.44
C VAL A 282 16.67 -27.50 -3.97
N ASP A 283 15.96 -28.34 -3.23
CA ASP A 283 15.60 -29.67 -3.73
C ASP A 283 14.46 -29.63 -4.77
N ALA A 284 14.20 -30.77 -5.41
CA ALA A 284 13.16 -30.88 -6.44
C ALA A 284 11.73 -30.64 -5.90
N GLY A 285 11.47 -30.95 -4.63
CA GLY A 285 10.19 -30.73 -3.98
C GLY A 285 9.92 -29.24 -3.75
N ALA A 286 10.93 -28.52 -3.26
CA ALA A 286 10.92 -27.08 -3.12
C ALA A 286 10.78 -26.40 -4.48
N ALA A 287 11.55 -26.80 -5.50
CA ALA A 287 11.43 -26.27 -6.85
C ALA A 287 10.00 -26.39 -7.40
N LYS A 288 9.38 -27.57 -7.26
CA LYS A 288 7.98 -27.80 -7.65
C LYS A 288 7.00 -26.94 -6.85
N ALA A 289 7.22 -26.78 -5.55
CA ALA A 289 6.38 -25.94 -4.70
C ALA A 289 6.45 -24.46 -5.10
N LEU A 290 7.65 -23.95 -5.45
CA LEU A 290 7.84 -22.57 -5.91
C LEU A 290 7.10 -22.29 -7.22
N VAL A 291 7.13 -23.23 -8.17
CA VAL A 291 6.32 -23.12 -9.41
C VAL A 291 4.83 -23.04 -9.11
N GLY A 292 4.36 -23.72 -8.05
CA GLY A 292 2.99 -23.61 -7.55
C GLY A 292 2.68 -22.32 -6.76
N GLY A 293 3.64 -21.39 -6.63
CA GLY A 293 3.46 -20.13 -5.92
C GLY A 293 3.70 -20.20 -4.40
N ALA A 294 4.35 -21.25 -3.91
CA ALA A 294 4.74 -21.35 -2.50
C ALA A 294 5.90 -20.42 -2.14
N SER A 295 6.10 -20.19 -0.84
CA SER A 295 7.31 -19.52 -0.34
C SER A 295 8.45 -20.54 -0.21
N LEU A 296 9.70 -20.08 -0.26
CA LEU A 296 10.85 -20.93 0.02
C LEU A 296 11.05 -21.07 1.53
N LEU A 297 10.96 -22.30 2.02
CA LEU A 297 11.19 -22.64 3.42
C LEU A 297 12.60 -23.23 3.61
N ALA A 298 13.16 -23.09 4.81
CA ALA A 298 14.50 -23.63 5.13
C ALA A 298 14.61 -25.15 4.94
N ALA A 299 13.51 -25.89 5.13
CA ALA A 299 13.47 -27.33 4.92
C ALA A 299 13.71 -27.78 3.47
N GLY A 300 13.42 -26.90 2.50
CA GLY A 300 13.59 -27.18 1.07
C GLY A 300 14.87 -26.61 0.46
N THR A 301 15.72 -25.97 1.29
CA THR A 301 17.01 -25.40 0.88
C THR A 301 18.11 -26.41 1.20
N THR A 302 18.97 -26.68 0.24
CA THR A 302 20.04 -27.69 0.35
C THR A 302 21.42 -27.08 0.59
N ALA A 303 21.65 -25.87 0.07
CA ALA A 303 22.89 -25.13 0.26
C ALA A 303 22.66 -23.62 0.08
N ILE A 304 23.56 -22.82 0.65
CA ILE A 304 23.56 -21.37 0.55
C ILE A 304 24.97 -20.88 0.23
N ASP A 305 25.13 -20.20 -0.89
CA ASP A 305 26.37 -19.57 -1.34
C ASP A 305 26.31 -18.05 -1.26
N GLY A 306 27.47 -17.43 -1.09
CA GLY A 306 27.61 -15.98 -0.99
C GLY A 306 27.32 -15.43 0.40
N ASP A 307 27.47 -14.12 0.54
CA ASP A 307 27.20 -13.40 1.78
C ASP A 307 26.23 -12.27 1.50
N PHE A 308 25.14 -12.25 2.26
CA PHE A 308 24.01 -11.38 2.05
C PHE A 308 23.32 -11.07 3.36
N ALA A 309 22.72 -9.90 3.41
CA ALA A 309 21.85 -9.49 4.49
C ALA A 309 20.38 -9.66 4.08
N ARG A 310 19.49 -9.59 5.07
CA ARG A 310 18.06 -9.49 4.89
C ARG A 310 17.74 -8.33 3.95
N GLY A 311 16.82 -8.57 3.03
CA GLY A 311 16.42 -7.62 1.99
C GLY A 311 17.36 -7.59 0.78
N ASP A 312 18.49 -8.31 0.81
CA ASP A 312 19.31 -8.48 -0.38
C ASP A 312 18.66 -9.46 -1.36
N LEU A 313 18.97 -9.25 -2.64
CA LEU A 313 18.54 -10.11 -3.72
C LEU A 313 19.36 -11.40 -3.73
N VAL A 314 18.67 -12.53 -3.69
CA VAL A 314 19.24 -13.87 -3.84
C VAL A 314 18.68 -14.57 -5.07
N THR A 315 19.50 -15.40 -5.71
CA THR A 315 19.05 -16.29 -6.78
C THR A 315 18.66 -17.64 -6.19
N ILE A 316 17.59 -18.24 -6.68
CA ILE A 316 17.13 -19.56 -6.27
C ILE A 316 17.39 -20.54 -7.41
N VAL A 317 18.16 -21.58 -7.12
CA VAL A 317 18.67 -22.53 -8.11
C VAL A 317 18.20 -23.93 -7.75
N ALA A 318 17.56 -24.60 -8.70
CA ALA A 318 17.27 -26.02 -8.67
C ALA A 318 18.41 -26.79 -9.37
N PRO A 319 18.48 -28.13 -9.27
CA PRO A 319 19.56 -28.91 -9.87
C PRO A 319 19.72 -28.72 -11.40
N ASP A 320 18.66 -28.32 -12.08
CA ASP A 320 18.58 -28.06 -13.52
C ASP A 320 18.86 -26.59 -13.91
N GLY A 321 18.93 -25.67 -12.96
CA GLY A 321 19.28 -24.27 -13.20
C GLY A 321 18.58 -23.26 -12.28
N GLY A 322 18.78 -21.97 -12.59
CA GLY A 322 18.08 -20.88 -11.88
C GLY A 322 16.59 -20.88 -12.19
N ILE A 323 15.75 -20.90 -11.15
CA ILE A 323 14.29 -20.98 -11.28
C ILE A 323 13.57 -19.74 -10.75
N ALA A 324 14.21 -18.95 -9.89
CA ALA A 324 13.62 -17.75 -9.34
C ALA A 324 14.67 -16.78 -8.80
N ARG A 325 14.24 -15.55 -8.53
CA ARG A 325 14.97 -14.55 -7.74
C ARG A 325 14.04 -13.97 -6.69
N GLY A 326 14.58 -13.59 -5.53
CA GLY A 326 13.76 -12.97 -4.49
C GLY A 326 14.57 -12.32 -3.38
N LEU A 327 13.88 -11.67 -2.46
CA LEU A 327 14.52 -11.01 -1.32
C LEU A 327 14.64 -11.98 -0.14
N SER A 328 15.84 -12.05 0.44
CA SER A 328 16.05 -12.86 1.63
C SER A 328 15.35 -12.25 2.86
N GLU A 329 14.67 -13.09 3.62
CA GLU A 329 14.06 -12.73 4.91
C GLU A 329 15.04 -12.85 6.09
N TYR A 330 16.24 -13.39 5.84
CA TYR A 330 17.32 -13.59 6.82
C TYR A 330 18.67 -13.14 6.25
N ASP A 331 19.63 -12.87 7.14
CA ASP A 331 21.04 -12.78 6.76
C ASP A 331 21.58 -14.19 6.46
N ALA A 332 22.69 -14.29 5.72
CA ALA A 332 23.24 -15.56 5.26
C ALA A 332 23.57 -16.54 6.40
N ASP A 333 24.13 -16.04 7.51
CA ASP A 333 24.49 -16.86 8.66
C ASP A 333 23.26 -17.47 9.34
N ASP A 334 22.23 -16.66 9.58
CA ASP A 334 20.97 -17.15 10.14
C ASP A 334 20.29 -18.12 9.18
N ALA A 335 20.25 -17.81 7.87
CA ALA A 335 19.68 -18.71 6.88
C ALA A 335 20.38 -20.08 6.89
N ARG A 336 21.72 -20.13 6.96
CA ARG A 336 22.50 -21.38 7.04
C ARG A 336 22.19 -22.19 8.29
N ARG A 337 22.03 -21.52 9.44
CA ARG A 337 21.67 -22.17 10.71
C ARG A 337 20.30 -22.84 10.66
N LEU A 338 19.39 -22.37 9.80
CA LEU A 338 18.03 -22.90 9.68
C LEU A 338 17.90 -24.07 8.70
N ILE A 339 18.87 -24.28 7.81
CA ILE A 339 18.81 -25.34 6.79
C ILE A 339 18.68 -26.70 7.44
N GLY A 340 17.75 -27.52 6.95
CA GLY A 340 17.52 -28.87 7.46
C GLY A 340 16.79 -28.95 8.80
N HIS A 341 16.46 -27.81 9.42
CA HIS A 341 15.72 -27.76 10.69
C HIS A 341 14.23 -27.53 10.49
N LYS A 342 13.41 -28.13 11.37
CA LYS A 342 11.96 -27.91 11.39
C LYS A 342 11.67 -26.51 11.93
N ARG A 343 10.55 -25.94 11.48
CA ARG A 343 10.14 -24.57 11.87
C ARG A 343 10.07 -24.36 13.39
N ASP A 344 9.66 -25.38 14.13
CA ASP A 344 9.52 -25.31 15.59
C ASP A 344 10.87 -25.16 16.30
N ASP A 345 11.97 -25.58 15.67
CA ASP A 345 13.33 -25.46 16.20
C ASP A 345 13.93 -24.08 15.92
N HIS A 346 13.39 -23.33 14.96
CA HIS A 346 14.01 -22.10 14.45
C HIS A 346 14.20 -21.03 15.53
N ALA A 347 13.24 -20.88 16.44
CA ALA A 347 13.33 -19.91 17.52
C ALA A 347 14.51 -20.19 18.46
N ALA A 348 14.70 -21.47 18.82
CA ALA A 348 15.79 -21.91 19.67
C ALA A 348 17.14 -21.78 18.97
N ILE A 349 17.19 -22.09 17.68
CA ILE A 349 18.39 -21.97 16.85
C ILE A 349 18.83 -20.50 16.76
N LEU A 350 17.90 -19.58 16.47
CA LEU A 350 18.20 -18.18 16.21
C LEU A 350 18.39 -17.36 17.50
N GLY A 351 17.72 -17.73 18.59
CA GLY A 351 17.63 -16.93 19.81
C GLY A 351 16.59 -15.80 19.73
N TYR A 352 15.77 -15.76 18.68
CA TYR A 352 14.70 -14.80 18.48
C TYR A 352 13.55 -15.39 17.66
N ALA A 353 12.41 -14.69 17.59
CA ALA A 353 11.23 -15.18 16.88
C ALA A 353 11.47 -15.34 15.36
N PRO A 354 11.27 -16.54 14.79
CA PRO A 354 11.58 -16.80 13.38
C PRO A 354 10.54 -16.18 12.44
N ARG A 355 10.99 -15.81 11.24
CA ARG A 355 10.14 -15.45 10.11
C ARG A 355 9.57 -16.69 9.42
N SER A 356 8.48 -16.49 8.68
CA SER A 356 7.69 -17.58 8.10
C SER A 356 8.34 -18.32 6.94
N ALA A 357 9.36 -17.74 6.29
CA ALA A 357 10.02 -18.28 5.11
C ALA A 357 11.44 -17.70 4.98
N LEU A 358 12.32 -18.37 4.22
CA LEU A 358 13.62 -17.81 3.79
C LEU A 358 13.42 -16.77 2.68
N VAL A 359 12.52 -17.04 1.73
CA VAL A 359 12.08 -16.09 0.72
C VAL A 359 10.57 -16.20 0.60
N HIS A 360 9.84 -15.14 0.92
CA HIS A 360 8.39 -15.14 0.83
C HIS A 360 7.91 -15.10 -0.63
N ARG A 361 6.83 -15.82 -0.96
CA ARG A 361 6.26 -15.87 -2.33
C ARG A 361 5.95 -14.48 -2.90
N ASN A 362 5.57 -13.53 -2.04
CA ASN A 362 5.27 -12.17 -2.49
C ASN A 362 6.52 -11.38 -2.87
N HIS A 363 7.69 -11.80 -2.40
CA HIS A 363 8.98 -11.15 -2.63
C HIS A 363 9.87 -12.01 -3.55
N MET A 364 9.23 -12.82 -4.41
CA MET A 364 9.87 -13.75 -5.33
C MET A 364 9.29 -13.56 -6.74
N ALA A 365 10.14 -13.71 -7.74
CA ALA A 365 9.78 -13.77 -9.15
C ALA A 365 10.43 -15.01 -9.78
N LEU A 366 9.60 -15.86 -10.41
CA LEU A 366 10.10 -16.97 -11.23
C LEU A 366 10.80 -16.42 -12.48
N THR A 367 11.88 -17.08 -12.89
CA THR A 367 12.68 -16.73 -14.08
C THR A 367 12.15 -17.34 -15.36
#